data_AF-A0AAV8X8B3-F1
#
_entry.id   AF-A0AAV8X8B3-F1
#
_cell.length_a   1.000
_cell.length_b   1.000
_cell.length_c   1.000
_cell.angle_alpha   90.00
_cell.angle_beta   90.00
_cell.angle_gamma   90.00
#
_symmetry.space_group_name_H-M   'P 1'
#
loop_
_entity.id
_entity.type
_entity.pdbx_description
1 polymer ?
#
loop_
_entity_poly.entity_id
_entity_poly.type
_entity_poly.pdbx_seq_one_letter_code
_entity_poly.pdbx_strand_id
1 'polypeptide(L)'
;MSEILKTETEAIVNLAEYLTNLNSKIENLSLPICQLREEIRVMLGDIKYNNTKRNHVNLKLGIITSCVYIDRLITSSEGNSFENLIILERVVNKYSFQRNYMDELDIMSADTESIVKNVENRLIEMVNNKFLDAFKNDDSEVLTRCLRMYDNLRKQDEAQKTFQINVVRPALIPLFNETNLERSHRDIDKIYDEVLTFMNNRMNILFEILTKHPELKEGLPYITAPGNPELFQKRFKSTWQMLLKIARKCGNEDLVKENDTFQEHLMRFNLPVYFEIRYQQIAGGFENDILIENGDIYASANNELSCKLKNTLSLWKTIAQCFNEDVYIDQLADQFLKLSMMLLSRYLRWFKITLQKSVEEVKSVLKNYLITIKFEESSLHLQNVGAIPRLYRRTNRSAPKDASTYMIEAVKPIINFHKEFKSVIQNEQDEILNNIITRITKQYLSLVQEVLMSVCKTEESLRRLKSRNINSSEESSTQSDTMSDEMKIREQIKYDVAYFLDKLYSIGSPTSRETMDLLKKETS
;
A
#
# COMPACT_ATOMS: atom_id res chain seq x y z
N MET A 1 123.97 -42.28 6.43
CA MET A 1 122.81 -41.60 5.81
C MET A 1 121.47 -42.14 6.31
N SER A 2 121.34 -43.45 6.57
CA SER A 2 120.10 -44.07 7.08
C SER A 2 119.73 -43.73 8.53
N GLU A 3 120.68 -43.47 9.44
CA GLU A 3 120.37 -43.13 10.85
C GLU A 3 119.89 -41.70 11.04
N ILE A 4 120.50 -40.74 10.34
CA ILE A 4 120.16 -39.31 10.40
C ILE A 4 118.74 -39.08 9.85
N LEU A 5 118.39 -39.76 8.75
CA LEU A 5 117.03 -39.72 8.21
C LEU A 5 116.01 -40.30 9.22
N LYS A 6 116.39 -41.29 10.02
CA LYS A 6 115.51 -41.92 11.00
C LYS A 6 115.26 -41.02 12.21
N THR A 7 116.32 -40.40 12.76
CA THR A 7 116.23 -39.47 13.90
C THR A 7 115.53 -38.16 13.54
N GLU A 8 115.74 -37.61 12.35
CA GLU A 8 115.01 -36.43 11.88
C GLU A 8 113.53 -36.74 11.64
N THR A 9 113.20 -37.91 11.07
CA THR A 9 111.80 -38.33 10.94
C THR A 9 111.13 -38.56 12.29
N GLU A 10 111.84 -39.10 13.28
CA GLU A 10 111.32 -39.35 14.62
C GLU A 10 111.04 -38.03 15.38
N ALA A 11 111.91 -37.03 15.26
CA ALA A 11 111.69 -35.70 15.83
C ALA A 11 110.47 -34.99 15.20
N ILE A 12 110.29 -35.09 13.88
CA ILE A 12 109.14 -34.52 13.17
C ILE A 12 107.85 -35.25 13.55
N VAL A 13 107.89 -36.59 13.68
CA VAL A 13 106.73 -37.39 14.13
C VAL A 13 106.35 -37.03 15.56
N ASN A 14 107.31 -36.92 16.47
CA ASN A 14 107.06 -36.51 17.86
C ASN A 14 106.49 -35.08 17.93
N LEU A 15 107.00 -34.14 17.13
CA LEU A 15 106.46 -32.77 17.05
C LEU A 15 105.01 -32.78 16.53
N ALA A 16 104.74 -33.56 15.48
CA ALA A 16 103.39 -33.72 14.94
C ALA A 16 102.44 -34.32 15.99
N GLU A 17 102.91 -35.30 16.78
CA GLU A 17 102.16 -35.91 17.88
C GLU A 17 101.91 -34.94 19.04
N TYR A 18 102.87 -34.09 19.38
CA TYR A 18 102.66 -33.02 20.37
C TYR A 18 101.68 -31.95 19.87
N LEU A 19 101.75 -31.57 18.60
CA LEU A 19 100.84 -30.60 18.00
C LEU A 19 99.42 -31.15 17.88
N THR A 20 99.24 -32.44 17.53
CA THR A 20 97.92 -33.07 17.52
C THR A 20 97.37 -33.23 18.94
N ASN A 21 98.21 -33.56 19.93
CA ASN A 21 97.80 -33.57 21.33
C ASN A 21 97.48 -32.18 21.90
N LEU A 22 98.17 -31.13 21.45
CA LEU A 22 97.84 -29.77 21.81
C LEU A 22 96.51 -29.35 21.17
N ASN A 23 96.31 -29.68 19.89
CA ASN A 23 95.08 -29.39 19.18
C ASN A 23 93.88 -30.12 19.81
N SER A 24 94.05 -31.39 20.21
CA SER A 24 93.01 -32.13 20.93
C SER A 24 92.73 -31.53 22.31
N LYS A 25 93.73 -31.04 23.04
CA LYS A 25 93.53 -30.29 24.30
C LYS A 25 92.80 -28.97 24.08
N ILE A 26 93.09 -28.25 23.01
CA ILE A 26 92.40 -27.00 22.64
C ILE A 26 90.94 -27.29 22.25
N GLU A 27 90.69 -28.32 21.46
CA GLU A 27 89.33 -28.78 21.15
C GLU A 27 88.57 -29.21 22.41
N ASN A 28 89.23 -29.92 23.33
CA ASN A 28 88.65 -30.30 24.62
C ASN A 28 88.33 -29.09 25.53
N LEU A 29 89.05 -27.97 25.40
CA LEU A 29 88.76 -26.72 26.11
C LEU A 29 87.68 -25.87 25.43
N SER A 30 87.46 -26.05 24.12
CA SER A 30 86.46 -25.28 23.36
C SER A 30 85.04 -25.54 23.85
N LEU A 31 84.72 -26.80 24.23
CA LEU A 31 83.39 -27.19 24.70
C LEU A 31 83.04 -26.56 26.06
N PRO A 32 83.89 -26.66 27.11
CA PRO A 32 83.66 -25.95 28.38
C PRO A 32 83.53 -24.42 28.23
N ILE A 33 84.31 -23.80 27.34
CA ILE A 33 84.24 -22.35 27.10
C ILE A 33 82.92 -21.98 26.43
N CYS A 34 82.45 -22.76 25.46
CA CYS A 34 81.13 -22.58 24.84
C CYS A 34 80.00 -22.78 25.85
N GLN A 35 80.11 -23.78 26.73
CA GLN A 35 79.14 -24.01 27.82
C GLN A 35 79.12 -22.83 28.79
N LEU A 36 80.28 -22.37 29.26
CA LEU A 36 80.39 -21.20 30.14
C LEU A 36 79.81 -19.94 29.49
N ARG A 37 80.03 -19.74 28.18
CA ARG A 37 79.46 -18.61 27.43
C ARG A 37 77.94 -18.64 27.44
N GLU A 38 77.32 -19.79 27.17
CA GLU A 38 75.86 -19.90 27.20
C GLU A 38 75.30 -19.77 28.63
N GLU A 39 75.97 -20.31 29.65
CA GLU A 39 75.58 -20.11 31.05
C GLU A 39 75.63 -18.63 31.47
N ILE A 40 76.70 -17.91 31.10
CA ILE A 40 76.79 -16.46 31.33
C ILE A 40 75.69 -15.72 30.58
N ARG A 41 75.37 -16.11 29.34
CA ARG A 41 74.30 -15.51 28.54
C ARG A 41 72.93 -15.70 29.19
N VAL A 42 72.64 -16.89 29.72
CA VAL A 42 71.42 -17.19 30.47
C VAL A 42 71.36 -16.34 31.73
N MET A 43 72.43 -16.29 32.53
CA MET A 43 72.49 -15.46 33.74
C MET A 43 72.29 -13.96 33.44
N LEU A 44 72.91 -13.44 32.38
CA LEU A 44 72.69 -12.05 31.96
C LEU A 44 71.24 -11.80 31.51
N GLY A 45 70.62 -12.79 30.86
CA GLY A 45 69.19 -12.79 30.54
C GLY A 45 68.33 -12.70 31.80
N ASP A 46 68.61 -13.53 32.80
CA ASP A 46 67.90 -13.55 34.08
C ASP A 46 68.09 -12.26 34.87
N ILE A 47 69.31 -11.69 34.89
CA ILE A 47 69.57 -10.38 35.51
C ILE A 47 68.78 -9.28 34.82
N LYS A 48 68.74 -9.27 33.49
CA LYS A 48 67.96 -8.29 32.71
C LYS A 48 66.46 -8.42 32.99
N TYR A 49 65.95 -9.65 33.04
CA TYR A 49 64.56 -9.95 33.38
C TYR A 49 64.21 -9.54 34.83
N ASN A 50 65.09 -9.83 35.78
CA ASN A 50 64.90 -9.43 37.18
C ASN A 50 64.95 -7.91 37.37
N ASN A 51 65.85 -7.21 36.66
CA ASN A 51 65.94 -5.75 36.72
C ASN A 51 64.71 -5.07 36.10
N THR A 52 64.20 -5.57 34.98
CA THR A 52 62.96 -5.06 34.37
C THR A 52 61.75 -5.28 35.30
N LYS A 53 61.61 -6.49 35.88
CA LYS A 53 60.58 -6.78 36.88
C LYS A 53 60.69 -5.88 38.12
N ARG A 54 61.90 -5.65 38.64
CA ARG A 54 62.14 -4.75 39.78
C ARG A 54 61.74 -3.31 39.46
N ASN A 55 62.07 -2.82 38.26
CA ASN A 55 61.67 -1.49 37.82
C ASN A 55 60.14 -1.36 37.68
N HIS A 56 59.46 -2.39 37.15
CA HIS A 56 57.99 -2.42 37.07
C HIS A 56 57.35 -2.36 38.47
N VAL A 57 57.89 -3.11 39.44
CA VAL A 57 57.40 -3.08 40.83
C VAL A 57 57.62 -1.69 41.48
N ASN A 58 58.77 -1.06 41.26
CA ASN A 58 59.05 0.28 41.78
C ASN A 58 58.11 1.34 41.18
N LEU A 59 57.86 1.28 39.87
CA LEU A 59 56.90 2.15 39.19
C LEU A 59 55.49 1.94 39.73
N LYS A 60 55.06 0.68 39.89
CA LYS A 60 53.78 0.30 40.48
C LYS A 60 53.63 0.89 41.89
N LEU A 61 54.64 0.76 42.74
CA LEU A 61 54.62 1.30 44.10
C LEU A 61 54.53 2.83 44.11
N GLY A 62 55.25 3.51 43.21
CA GLY A 62 55.20 4.97 43.07
C GLY A 62 53.82 5.48 42.62
N ILE A 63 53.17 4.76 41.69
CA ILE A 63 51.82 5.09 41.23
C ILE A 63 50.79 4.82 42.33
N ILE A 64 50.83 3.66 42.99
CA ILE A 64 49.92 3.35 44.11
C ILE A 64 50.08 4.38 45.23
N THR A 65 51.32 4.72 45.60
CA THR A 65 51.58 5.71 46.66
C THR A 65 51.02 7.08 46.29
N SER A 66 51.08 7.45 45.02
CA SER A 66 50.46 8.68 44.51
C SER A 66 48.93 8.62 44.54
N CYS A 67 48.32 7.50 44.15
CA CYS A 67 46.86 7.29 44.23
C CYS A 67 46.38 7.33 45.69
N VAL A 68 47.11 6.70 46.61
CA VAL A 68 46.81 6.73 48.05
C VAL A 68 47.00 8.14 48.63
N TYR A 69 47.99 8.89 48.15
CA TYR A 69 48.17 10.29 48.53
C TYR A 69 47.02 11.16 48.03
N ILE A 70 46.56 10.95 46.78
CA ILE A 70 45.36 11.60 46.24
C ILE A 70 44.14 11.23 47.08
N ASP A 71 43.95 9.96 47.42
CA ASP A 71 42.83 9.50 48.25
C ASP A 71 42.84 10.11 49.66
N ARG A 72 44.03 10.21 50.29
CA ARG A 72 44.21 10.89 51.57
C ARG A 72 43.93 12.39 51.48
N LEU A 73 44.37 13.05 50.40
CA LEU A 73 44.06 14.47 50.17
C LEU A 73 42.55 14.69 50.04
N ILE A 74 41.86 13.83 49.30
CA ILE A 74 40.40 13.84 49.15
C ILE A 74 39.71 13.59 50.51
N THR A 75 40.24 12.66 51.31
CA THR A 75 39.67 12.33 52.63
C THR A 75 39.92 13.43 53.66
N SER A 76 41.01 14.18 53.54
CA SER A 76 41.35 15.31 54.43
C SER A 76 40.61 16.60 54.10
N SER A 77 40.02 16.74 52.91
CA SER A 77 39.07 17.80 52.62
C SER A 77 37.71 17.44 53.23
N GLU A 78 37.51 17.79 54.49
CA GLU A 78 36.28 17.55 55.22
C GLU A 78 35.10 18.28 54.53
N GLY A 79 34.23 17.49 53.90
CA GLY A 79 32.87 17.90 53.52
C GLY A 79 32.66 18.20 52.05
N ASN A 80 32.94 17.27 51.12
CA ASN A 80 32.51 17.27 49.70
C ASN A 80 32.70 18.58 48.88
N SER A 81 33.39 19.58 49.45
CA SER A 81 33.61 20.90 48.92
C SER A 81 35.11 21.09 48.83
N PHE A 82 35.66 20.69 47.69
CA PHE A 82 36.99 21.17 47.33
C PHE A 82 36.85 22.68 47.05
N GLU A 83 37.27 23.53 47.98
CA GLU A 83 37.14 24.98 47.84
C GLU A 83 37.91 25.52 46.63
N ASN A 84 39.03 24.88 46.26
CA ASN A 84 39.89 25.31 45.17
C ASN A 84 39.76 24.42 43.92
N LEU A 85 39.02 24.92 42.92
CA LEU A 85 38.86 24.31 41.59
C LEU A 85 40.21 24.00 40.91
N ILE A 86 41.22 24.86 41.11
CA ILE A 86 42.57 24.70 40.55
C ILE A 86 43.26 23.45 41.12
N ILE A 87 43.04 23.14 42.40
CA ILE A 87 43.65 21.97 43.03
C ILE A 87 42.94 20.70 42.54
N LEU A 88 41.61 20.74 42.36
CA LEU A 88 40.86 19.63 41.77
C LEU A 88 41.34 19.31 40.35
N GLU A 89 41.49 20.32 39.49
CA GLU A 89 42.01 20.14 38.13
C GLU A 89 43.42 19.54 38.12
N ARG A 90 44.31 20.00 39.01
CA ARG A 90 45.66 19.44 39.17
C ARG A 90 45.63 17.97 39.61
N VAL A 91 44.73 17.62 40.54
CA VAL A 91 44.58 16.25 41.03
C VAL A 91 44.05 15.34 39.93
N VAL A 92 43.04 15.79 39.17
CA VAL A 92 42.47 15.08 38.02
C VAL A 92 43.54 14.83 36.94
N ASN A 93 44.33 15.86 36.60
CA ASN A 93 45.39 15.73 35.61
C ASN A 93 46.50 14.76 36.06
N LYS A 94 46.87 14.82 37.34
CA LYS A 94 47.85 13.90 37.93
C LYS A 94 47.35 12.46 37.92
N TYR A 95 46.09 12.24 38.27
CA TYR A 95 45.44 10.92 38.20
C TYR A 95 45.39 10.39 36.77
N SER A 96 44.91 11.21 35.82
CA SER A 96 44.83 10.89 34.39
C SER A 96 46.18 10.45 33.81
N PHE A 97 47.23 11.21 34.11
CA PHE A 97 48.60 10.85 33.72
C PHE A 97 49.00 9.49 34.28
N GLN A 98 48.79 9.26 35.59
CA GLN A 98 49.15 8.00 36.24
C GLN A 98 48.36 6.80 35.71
N ARG A 99 47.08 6.99 35.38
CA ARG A 99 46.23 5.98 34.76
C ARG A 99 46.74 5.58 33.38
N ASN A 100 47.10 6.56 32.54
CA ASN A 100 47.68 6.29 31.22
C ASN A 100 48.98 5.47 31.31
N TYR A 101 49.88 5.78 32.26
CA TYR A 101 51.10 4.99 32.48
C TYR A 101 50.82 3.56 32.95
N MET A 102 49.79 3.36 33.78
CA MET A 102 49.40 2.02 34.24
C MET A 102 48.85 1.17 33.09
N ASP A 103 48.06 1.80 32.21
CA ASP A 103 47.42 1.13 31.08
C ASP A 103 48.45 0.81 29.97
N GLU A 104 49.39 1.71 29.66
CA GLU A 104 50.42 1.51 28.63
C GLU A 104 51.47 0.47 29.01
N LEU A 105 51.73 0.29 30.31
CA LEU A 105 52.73 -0.65 30.83
C LEU A 105 52.13 -1.99 31.30
N ASP A 106 50.80 -2.18 31.21
CA ASP A 106 50.06 -3.37 31.65
C ASP A 106 50.38 -3.78 33.11
N ILE A 107 50.49 -2.78 34.01
CA ILE A 107 50.94 -2.97 35.41
C ILE A 107 49.76 -3.32 36.36
N MET A 108 48.55 -3.38 35.81
CA MET A 108 47.30 -3.56 36.56
C MET A 108 47.22 -4.93 37.26
N SER A 109 47.02 -4.93 38.58
CA SER A 109 46.57 -6.11 39.35
C SER A 109 45.24 -5.86 40.03
N ALA A 110 44.53 -6.93 40.40
CA ALA A 110 43.23 -6.87 41.07
C ALA A 110 43.22 -5.94 42.30
N ASP A 111 44.26 -5.99 43.13
CA ASP A 111 44.35 -5.13 44.33
C ASP A 111 44.47 -3.64 43.98
N THR A 112 45.23 -3.31 42.92
CA THR A 112 45.41 -1.92 42.47
C THR A 112 44.21 -1.36 41.74
N GLU A 113 43.45 -2.22 41.07
CA GLU A 113 42.25 -1.84 40.33
C GLU A 113 41.17 -1.30 41.28
N SER A 114 41.02 -1.92 42.46
CA SER A 114 40.06 -1.48 43.48
C SER A 114 40.36 -0.06 43.99
N ILE A 115 41.63 0.27 44.25
CA ILE A 115 42.08 1.57 44.73
C ILE A 115 41.91 2.63 43.63
N VAL A 116 42.34 2.31 42.40
CA VAL A 116 42.24 3.22 41.25
C VAL A 116 40.78 3.56 40.94
N LYS A 117 39.87 2.59 41.02
CA LYS A 117 38.43 2.77 40.79
C LYS A 117 37.75 3.57 41.90
N ASN A 118 38.15 3.37 43.16
CA ASN A 118 37.63 4.17 44.27
C ASN A 118 38.02 5.65 44.13
N VAL A 119 39.29 5.92 43.79
CA VAL A 119 39.77 7.28 43.52
C VAL A 119 39.06 7.89 42.30
N GLU A 120 38.88 7.12 41.23
CA GLU A 120 38.14 7.56 40.03
C GLU A 120 36.71 8.01 40.37
N ASN A 121 35.96 7.18 41.10
CA ASN A 121 34.58 7.45 41.47
C ASN A 121 34.47 8.72 42.34
N ARG A 122 35.38 8.89 43.31
CA ARG A 122 35.43 10.08 44.16
C ARG A 122 35.73 11.34 43.36
N LEU A 123 36.68 11.29 42.42
CA LEU A 123 37.00 12.42 41.54
C LEU A 123 35.80 12.79 40.65
N ILE A 124 35.11 11.80 40.08
CA ILE A 124 33.89 12.01 39.30
C ILE A 124 32.82 12.71 40.16
N GLU A 125 32.56 12.24 41.38
CA GLU A 125 31.57 12.84 42.28
C GLU A 125 31.90 14.31 42.61
N MET A 126 33.17 14.62 42.84
CA MET A 126 33.63 15.99 43.09
C MET A 126 33.46 16.90 41.87
N VAL A 127 33.78 16.39 40.67
CA VAL A 127 33.58 17.14 39.41
C VAL A 127 32.08 17.32 39.14
N ASN A 128 31.25 16.31 39.37
CA ASN A 128 29.79 16.37 39.27
C ASN A 128 29.21 17.48 40.16
N ASN A 129 29.60 17.52 41.44
CA ASN A 129 29.11 18.53 42.37
C ASN A 129 29.48 19.96 41.92
N LYS A 130 30.74 20.18 41.51
CA LYS A 130 31.18 21.50 41.02
C LYS A 130 30.52 21.88 39.69
N PHE A 131 30.30 20.92 38.80
CA PHE A 131 29.60 21.15 37.54
C PHE A 131 28.15 21.59 37.78
N LEU A 132 27.44 20.93 38.71
CA LEU A 132 26.06 21.28 39.06
C LEU A 132 25.96 22.63 39.76
N ASP A 133 26.91 22.96 40.65
CA ASP A 133 26.95 24.27 41.29
C ASP A 133 27.28 25.40 40.30
N ALA A 134 28.23 25.17 39.38
CA ALA A 134 28.56 26.12 38.32
C ALA A 134 27.38 26.36 37.37
N PHE A 135 26.62 25.30 37.05
CA PHE A 135 25.42 25.42 36.24
C PHE A 135 24.30 26.20 36.94
N LYS A 136 24.13 26.02 38.26
CA LYS A 136 23.14 26.81 39.03
C LYS A 136 23.50 28.30 39.09
N ASN A 137 24.78 28.63 39.04
CA ASN A 137 25.29 30.00 39.15
C ASN A 137 25.63 30.65 37.79
N ASP A 138 25.34 29.98 36.67
CA ASP A 138 25.68 30.42 35.29
C ASP A 138 27.18 30.79 35.08
N ASP A 139 28.09 30.09 35.78
CA ASP A 139 29.53 30.35 35.68
C ASP A 139 30.17 29.59 34.49
N SER A 140 30.30 30.28 33.37
CA SER A 140 30.87 29.73 32.12
C SER A 140 32.34 29.31 32.24
N GLU A 141 33.14 29.94 33.11
CA GLU A 141 34.56 29.63 33.25
C GLU A 141 34.74 28.32 34.01
N VAL A 142 33.97 28.15 35.09
CA VAL A 142 33.99 26.93 35.90
C VAL A 142 33.40 25.74 35.13
N LEU A 143 32.32 25.94 34.36
CA LEU A 143 31.76 24.91 33.49
C LEU A 143 32.79 24.39 32.47
N THR A 144 33.53 25.28 31.82
CA THR A 144 34.58 24.90 30.86
C THR A 144 35.69 24.09 31.52
N ARG A 145 36.08 24.46 32.75
CA ARG A 145 37.08 23.71 33.53
C ARG A 145 36.57 22.33 33.94
N CYS A 146 35.30 22.21 34.36
CA CYS A 146 34.68 20.92 34.67
C CYS A 146 34.62 20.00 33.43
N LEU A 147 34.25 20.53 32.27
CA LEU A 147 34.25 19.77 31.01
C LEU A 147 35.65 19.26 30.63
N ARG A 148 36.69 20.08 30.79
CA ARG A 148 38.09 19.63 30.61
C ARG A 148 38.48 18.54 31.60
N MET A 149 38.03 18.61 32.85
CA MET A 149 38.28 17.57 33.84
C MET A 149 37.58 16.25 33.47
N TYR A 150 36.34 16.28 32.98
CA TYR A 150 35.68 15.08 32.44
C TYR A 150 36.41 14.48 31.24
N ASP A 151 36.93 15.33 30.35
CA ASP A 151 37.73 14.90 29.20
C ASP A 151 39.03 14.20 29.64
N ASN A 152 39.75 14.79 30.60
CA ASN A 152 40.98 14.21 31.16
C ASN A 152 40.74 12.89 31.89
N LEU A 153 39.55 12.69 32.48
CA LEU A 153 39.13 11.42 33.09
C LEU A 153 38.59 10.41 32.06
N ARG A 154 38.43 10.80 30.79
CA ARG A 154 37.74 10.02 29.74
C ARG A 154 36.31 9.62 30.14
N LYS A 155 35.59 10.52 30.82
CA LYS A 155 34.21 10.33 31.32
C LYS A 155 33.23 11.37 30.76
N GLN A 156 33.28 11.56 29.45
CA GLN A 156 32.38 12.47 28.72
C GLN A 156 30.90 12.03 28.89
N ASP A 157 30.65 10.71 28.86
CA ASP A 157 29.31 10.15 29.05
C ASP A 157 28.74 10.44 30.45
N GLU A 158 29.58 10.49 31.47
CA GLU A 158 29.17 10.74 32.86
C GLU A 158 28.79 12.21 33.10
N ALA A 159 29.50 13.13 32.45
CA ALA A 159 29.15 14.54 32.42
C ALA A 159 27.74 14.74 31.83
N GLN A 160 27.48 14.06 30.70
CA GLN A 160 26.19 14.10 30.03
C GLN A 160 25.07 13.50 30.91
N LYS A 161 25.29 12.32 31.50
CA LYS A 161 24.33 11.68 32.42
C LYS A 161 24.01 12.56 33.62
N THR A 162 25.03 13.13 34.25
CA THR A 162 24.89 14.01 35.41
C THR A 162 24.04 15.24 35.07
N PHE A 163 24.27 15.84 33.90
CA PHE A 163 23.46 16.95 33.40
C PHE A 163 22.01 16.53 33.14
N GLN A 164 21.80 15.39 32.47
CA GLN A 164 20.46 14.88 32.15
C GLN A 164 19.63 14.61 33.40
N ILE A 165 20.19 13.90 34.38
CA ILE A 165 19.46 13.47 35.58
C ILE A 165 19.15 14.65 36.50
N ASN A 166 20.08 15.60 36.64
CA ASN A 166 19.97 16.66 37.65
C ASN A 166 19.46 18.00 37.12
N VAL A 167 19.53 18.24 35.81
CA VAL A 167 19.11 19.51 35.19
C VAL A 167 17.93 19.31 34.26
N VAL A 168 18.04 18.41 33.28
CA VAL A 168 17.02 18.25 32.23
C VAL A 168 15.78 17.53 32.75
N ARG A 169 15.96 16.38 33.41
CA ARG A 169 14.86 15.56 33.92
C ARG A 169 13.97 16.31 34.94
N PRO A 170 14.52 17.04 35.92
CA PRO A 170 13.70 17.81 36.87
C PRO A 170 12.99 19.01 36.23
N ALA A 171 13.52 19.55 35.13
CA ALA A 171 12.88 20.64 34.38
C ALA A 171 11.75 20.14 33.46
N LEU A 172 11.90 18.95 32.84
CA LEU A 172 10.93 18.40 31.90
C LEU A 172 9.80 17.61 32.57
N ILE A 173 10.05 16.85 33.65
CA ILE A 173 9.02 16.05 34.33
C ILE A 173 7.78 16.89 34.73
N PRO A 174 7.93 18.09 35.32
CA PRO A 174 6.77 18.92 35.68
C PRO A 174 5.95 19.36 34.46
N LEU A 175 6.58 19.53 33.29
CA LEU A 175 5.92 19.99 32.06
C LEU A 175 5.06 18.88 31.44
N PHE A 176 5.48 17.62 31.58
CA PHE A 176 4.78 16.45 31.03
C PHE A 176 3.90 15.70 32.06
N ASN A 177 3.28 16.43 33.01
CA ASN A 177 2.35 15.87 34.00
C ASN A 177 0.87 16.08 33.61
N GLU A 178 0.00 15.13 33.99
CA GLU A 178 -1.47 15.20 33.73
C GLU A 178 -2.10 16.51 34.20
N THR A 179 -1.66 17.04 35.34
CA THR A 179 -2.16 18.30 35.91
C THR A 179 -1.85 19.53 35.06
N ASN A 180 -0.72 19.56 34.34
CA ASN A 180 -0.39 20.62 33.39
C ASN A 180 -1.08 20.42 32.03
N LEU A 181 -1.35 19.17 31.65
CA LEU A 181 -2.15 18.81 30.48
C LEU A 181 -3.62 19.24 30.64
N GLU A 182 -4.18 19.12 31.84
CA GLU A 182 -5.53 19.59 32.17
C GLU A 182 -5.62 21.12 32.23
N ARG A 183 -4.63 21.77 32.87
CA ARG A 183 -4.54 23.25 32.92
C ARG A 183 -4.34 23.90 31.55
N SER A 184 -3.70 23.19 30.62
CA SER A 184 -3.44 23.67 29.26
C SER A 184 -4.57 23.33 28.27
N HIS A 185 -5.75 22.91 28.74
CA HIS A 185 -6.88 22.49 27.91
C HIS A 185 -6.53 21.38 26.89
N ARG A 186 -5.57 20.50 27.20
CA ARG A 186 -5.04 19.46 26.30
C ARG A 186 -4.36 19.97 25.02
N ASP A 187 -3.96 21.23 24.97
CA ASP A 187 -3.21 21.79 23.84
C ASP A 187 -1.71 21.63 24.08
N ILE A 188 -1.10 20.69 23.37
CA ILE A 188 0.31 20.31 23.53
C ILE A 188 1.23 21.42 22.99
N ASP A 189 0.74 22.27 22.09
CA ASP A 189 1.49 23.36 21.49
C ASP A 189 2.04 24.35 22.53
N LYS A 190 1.28 24.63 23.61
CA LYS A 190 1.75 25.48 24.72
C LYS A 190 2.86 24.81 25.55
N ILE A 191 2.76 23.51 25.77
CA ILE A 191 3.79 22.72 26.45
C ILE A 191 5.06 22.67 25.59
N TYR A 192 4.92 22.54 24.28
CA TYR A 192 6.05 22.58 23.35
C TYR A 192 6.68 23.97 23.27
N ASP A 193 5.92 25.06 23.35
CA ASP A 193 6.44 26.42 23.42
C ASP A 193 7.18 26.70 24.75
N GLU A 194 6.70 26.14 25.87
CA GLU A 194 7.39 26.19 27.16
C GLU A 194 8.69 25.36 27.16
N VAL A 195 8.70 24.20 26.50
CA VAL A 195 9.91 23.42 26.27
C VAL A 195 10.87 24.17 25.34
N LEU A 196 10.37 24.80 24.28
CA LEU A 196 11.17 25.60 23.35
C LEU A 196 11.79 26.83 24.01
N THR A 197 11.08 27.50 24.92
CA THR A 197 11.61 28.64 25.68
C THR A 197 12.66 28.20 26.70
N PHE A 198 12.46 27.05 27.37
CA PHE A 198 13.49 26.43 28.19
C PHE A 198 14.75 26.07 27.36
N MET A 199 14.57 25.45 26.19
CA MET A 199 15.67 25.12 25.28
C MET A 199 16.41 26.37 24.78
N ASN A 200 15.69 27.43 24.42
CA ASN A 200 16.28 28.68 23.92
C ASN A 200 17.09 29.44 24.99
N ASN A 201 16.65 29.38 26.26
CA ASN A 201 17.26 30.18 27.33
C ASN A 201 18.41 29.46 28.04
N ARG A 202 18.41 28.11 28.11
CA ARG A 202 19.41 27.35 28.89
C ARG A 202 20.25 26.33 28.11
N MET A 203 19.93 26.02 26.83
CA MET A 203 20.64 24.97 26.06
C MET A 203 21.55 25.48 24.93
N ASN A 204 21.74 26.79 24.74
CA ASN A 204 22.67 27.32 23.73
C ASN A 204 24.12 26.83 23.87
N ILE A 205 24.54 26.42 25.07
CA ILE A 205 25.90 25.90 25.34
C ILE A 205 26.01 24.38 25.06
N LEU A 206 24.88 23.67 24.89
CA LEU A 206 24.80 22.21 24.78
C LEU A 206 24.28 21.69 23.43
N PHE A 207 23.83 22.58 22.53
CA PHE A 207 23.38 22.19 21.19
C PHE A 207 24.50 21.55 20.33
N GLU A 208 25.77 21.68 20.73
CA GLU A 208 26.90 20.95 20.14
C GLU A 208 27.01 19.48 20.60
N ILE A 209 26.36 19.10 21.71
CA ILE A 209 26.51 17.80 22.39
C ILE A 209 25.26 16.91 22.24
N LEU A 210 24.10 17.51 21.96
CA LEU A 210 22.82 16.78 21.75
C LEU A 210 22.75 15.98 20.44
N THR A 211 23.77 16.07 19.59
CA THR A 211 23.88 15.37 18.30
C THR A 211 24.17 13.87 18.41
N LYS A 212 24.37 13.28 19.61
CA LYS A 212 24.81 11.88 19.70
C LYS A 212 23.85 10.79 20.20
N HIS A 213 22.97 10.88 21.22
CA HIS A 213 22.23 9.66 21.67
C HIS A 213 20.88 9.83 22.45
N PRO A 214 20.02 8.76 22.52
CA PRO A 214 18.53 8.72 22.44
C PRO A 214 17.55 8.90 23.61
N GLU A 215 17.97 9.08 24.86
CA GLU A 215 17.19 8.50 25.98
C GLU A 215 15.99 9.32 26.51
N LEU A 216 15.39 10.19 25.70
CA LEU A 216 14.07 10.80 25.99
C LEU A 216 12.93 9.79 25.72
N LYS A 217 12.93 8.65 26.44
CA LYS A 217 12.07 7.50 26.13
C LYS A 217 10.75 7.38 26.90
N GLU A 218 10.51 8.15 27.98
CA GLU A 218 9.31 7.95 28.81
C GLU A 218 8.44 9.21 28.94
N GLY A 219 7.29 9.16 28.26
CA GLY A 219 6.26 10.20 28.30
C GLY A 219 5.04 9.85 27.43
N LEU A 220 4.04 9.25 28.09
CA LEU A 220 2.61 9.06 27.71
C LEU A 220 2.23 8.14 26.52
N PRO A 221 1.86 6.87 26.81
CA PRO A 221 1.19 5.94 25.87
C PRO A 221 -0.20 6.39 25.37
N TYR A 222 -0.87 7.30 26.07
CA TYR A 222 -2.23 7.78 25.73
C TYR A 222 -2.27 8.88 24.65
N ILE A 223 -1.10 9.39 24.22
CA ILE A 223 -1.04 10.47 23.23
C ILE A 223 -1.11 9.94 21.79
N THR A 224 -0.60 8.74 21.54
CA THR A 224 -0.43 8.16 20.19
C THR A 224 -1.52 7.17 19.80
N ALA A 225 -2.56 7.00 20.62
CA ALA A 225 -3.64 6.08 20.34
C ALA A 225 -4.47 6.55 19.12
N PRO A 226 -4.66 5.69 18.08
CA PRO A 226 -5.35 6.07 16.85
C PRO A 226 -6.89 6.09 16.97
N GLY A 227 -7.45 5.78 18.15
CA GLY A 227 -8.90 5.63 18.35
C GLY A 227 -9.73 6.89 18.09
N ASN A 228 -9.11 8.08 18.06
CA ASN A 228 -9.70 9.31 17.54
C ASN A 228 -8.80 9.87 16.43
N PRO A 229 -9.18 9.73 15.15
CA PRO A 229 -8.32 10.07 14.03
C PRO A 229 -8.08 11.58 13.89
N GLU A 230 -9.04 12.44 14.22
CA GLU A 230 -8.85 13.91 14.21
C GLU A 230 -7.77 14.32 15.22
N LEU A 231 -7.88 13.81 16.45
CA LEU A 231 -6.94 14.10 17.52
C LEU A 231 -5.55 13.52 17.22
N PHE A 232 -5.50 12.32 16.64
CA PHE A 232 -4.26 11.66 16.22
C PHE A 232 -3.52 12.48 15.17
N GLN A 233 -4.22 12.96 14.14
CA GLN A 233 -3.62 13.72 13.05
C GLN A 233 -3.10 15.08 13.53
N LYS A 234 -3.87 15.81 14.36
CA LYS A 234 -3.40 17.07 14.97
C LYS A 234 -2.12 16.84 15.78
N ARG A 235 -2.12 15.82 16.65
CA ARG A 235 -0.95 15.47 17.48
C ARG A 235 0.26 15.10 16.63
N PHE A 236 0.07 14.25 15.62
CA PHE A 236 1.14 13.84 14.72
C PHE A 236 1.74 15.05 13.98
N LYS A 237 0.92 15.96 13.45
CA LYS A 237 1.38 17.19 12.81
C LYS A 237 2.16 18.10 13.77
N SER A 238 1.66 18.32 14.99
CA SER A 238 2.38 19.10 16.01
C SER A 238 3.72 18.46 16.37
N THR A 239 3.76 17.14 16.61
CA THR A 239 5.00 16.41 16.89
C THR A 239 5.98 16.49 15.72
N TRP A 240 5.52 16.31 14.48
CA TRP A 240 6.35 16.40 13.29
C TRP A 240 6.94 17.81 13.10
N GLN A 241 6.14 18.86 13.27
CA GLN A 241 6.61 20.25 13.19
C GLN A 241 7.62 20.58 14.28
N MET A 242 7.44 20.05 15.50
CA MET A 242 8.40 20.21 16.59
C MET A 242 9.74 19.53 16.26
N LEU A 243 9.71 18.30 15.75
CA LEU A 243 10.91 17.59 15.30
C LEU A 243 11.63 18.33 14.19
N LEU A 244 10.90 18.88 13.20
CA LEU A 244 11.48 19.72 12.15
C LEU A 244 12.11 21.01 12.71
N LYS A 245 11.48 21.67 13.70
CA LYS A 245 12.06 22.84 14.37
C LYS A 245 13.36 22.48 15.11
N ILE A 246 13.42 21.32 15.76
CA ILE A 246 14.64 20.82 16.42
C ILE A 246 15.73 20.53 15.37
N ALA A 247 15.39 19.80 14.31
CA ALA A 247 16.32 19.44 13.23
C ALA A 247 16.92 20.68 12.54
N ARG A 248 16.09 21.69 12.25
CA ARG A 248 16.55 22.99 11.73
C ARG A 248 17.52 23.70 12.66
N LYS A 249 17.28 23.66 13.97
CA LYS A 249 18.20 24.24 14.97
C LYS A 249 19.52 23.49 15.07
N CYS A 250 19.51 22.18 14.85
CA CYS A 250 20.72 21.37 14.78
C CYS A 250 21.49 21.52 13.46
N GLY A 251 20.98 22.30 12.49
CA GLY A 251 21.63 22.53 11.19
C GLY A 251 21.54 21.36 10.20
N ASN A 252 20.73 20.34 10.49
CA ASN A 252 20.50 19.20 9.61
C ASN A 252 18.99 18.86 9.58
N GLU A 253 18.30 19.14 8.48
CA GLU A 253 16.87 18.83 8.33
C GLU A 253 16.60 17.31 8.18
N ASP A 254 17.56 16.54 7.67
CA ASP A 254 17.45 15.09 7.51
C ASP A 254 17.60 14.33 8.83
N LEU A 255 17.98 15.02 9.93
CA LEU A 255 18.07 14.45 11.27
C LEU A 255 16.78 13.75 11.70
N VAL A 256 15.61 14.24 11.26
CA VAL A 256 14.31 13.62 11.56
C VAL A 256 14.18 12.22 10.97
N LYS A 257 14.79 11.98 9.80
CA LYS A 257 14.77 10.70 9.08
C LYS A 257 15.92 9.78 9.46
N GLU A 258 17.10 10.34 9.71
CA GLU A 258 18.33 9.58 9.98
C GLU A 258 18.43 9.10 11.42
N ASN A 259 17.81 9.82 12.37
CA ASN A 259 17.94 9.50 13.78
C ASN A 259 16.94 8.42 14.20
N ASP A 260 17.45 7.24 14.57
CA ASP A 260 16.68 6.07 15.04
C ASP A 260 15.66 6.43 16.13
N THR A 261 15.93 7.46 16.92
CA THR A 261 15.14 7.83 18.11
C THR A 261 13.91 8.64 17.73
N PHE A 262 14.03 9.49 16.71
CA PHE A 262 12.90 10.16 16.11
C PHE A 262 12.04 9.17 15.35
N GLN A 263 12.66 8.22 14.64
CA GLN A 263 11.94 7.14 13.96
C GLN A 263 11.20 6.24 14.96
N GLU A 264 11.82 5.80 16.05
CA GLU A 264 11.14 5.05 17.13
C GLU A 264 9.97 5.82 17.73
N HIS A 265 10.11 7.13 17.97
CA HIS A 265 9.03 7.95 18.49
C HIS A 265 7.87 8.09 17.49
N LEU A 266 8.18 8.26 16.20
CA LEU A 266 7.18 8.31 15.13
C LEU A 266 6.50 6.96 14.92
N MET A 267 7.21 5.84 15.11
CA MET A 267 6.64 4.49 15.04
C MET A 267 5.57 4.24 16.12
N ARG A 268 5.58 5.01 17.23
CA ARG A 268 4.50 4.97 18.23
C ARG A 268 3.19 5.52 17.67
N PHE A 269 3.23 6.39 16.67
CA PHE A 269 2.08 6.78 15.87
C PHE A 269 1.85 5.70 14.82
N ASN A 270 0.87 4.84 15.06
CA ASN A 270 0.52 3.77 14.13
C ASN A 270 -0.22 4.34 12.91
N LEU A 271 0.56 4.91 11.97
CA LEU A 271 0.06 5.48 10.71
C LEU A 271 -0.75 4.46 9.88
N PRO A 272 -0.38 3.16 9.81
CA PRO A 272 -1.22 2.15 9.15
C PRO A 272 -2.64 2.06 9.72
N VAL A 273 -2.80 1.99 11.05
CA VAL A 273 -4.12 1.90 11.69
C VAL A 273 -4.92 3.19 11.49
N TYR A 274 -4.26 4.36 11.55
CA TYR A 274 -4.88 5.63 11.22
C TYR A 274 -5.44 5.63 9.79
N PHE A 275 -4.62 5.20 8.82
CA PHE A 275 -5.03 5.13 7.42
C PHE A 275 -6.18 4.14 7.23
N GLU A 276 -6.19 3.00 7.92
CA GLU A 276 -7.28 2.02 7.84
C GLU A 276 -8.63 2.59 8.31
N ILE A 277 -8.64 3.34 9.42
CA ILE A 277 -9.84 4.04 9.91
C ILE A 277 -10.30 5.07 8.89
N ARG A 278 -9.39 5.91 8.37
CA ARG A 278 -9.71 6.92 7.35
C ARG A 278 -10.18 6.29 6.04
N TYR A 279 -9.57 5.20 5.62
CA TYR A 279 -9.96 4.43 4.45
C TYR A 279 -11.43 4.00 4.56
N GLN A 280 -11.83 3.40 5.69
CA GLN A 280 -13.22 2.98 5.88
C GLN A 280 -14.20 4.17 5.89
N GLN A 281 -13.84 5.28 6.52
CA GLN A 281 -14.68 6.48 6.56
C GLN A 281 -14.86 7.13 5.18
N ILE A 282 -13.78 7.21 4.39
CA ILE A 282 -13.79 7.87 3.08
C ILE A 282 -14.37 6.94 2.00
N ALA A 283 -13.84 5.72 1.90
CA ALA A 283 -14.22 4.78 0.84
C ALA A 283 -15.55 4.07 1.13
N GLY A 284 -15.88 3.83 2.41
CA GLY A 284 -17.05 3.04 2.80
C GLY A 284 -18.36 3.67 2.33
N GLY A 285 -18.51 4.99 2.46
CA GLY A 285 -19.69 5.70 1.98
C GLY A 285 -19.84 5.60 0.45
N PHE A 286 -18.74 5.77 -0.27
CA PHE A 286 -18.72 5.72 -1.73
C PHE A 286 -19.02 4.32 -2.30
N GLU A 287 -18.46 3.27 -1.71
CA GLU A 287 -18.73 1.89 -2.13
C GLU A 287 -20.20 1.52 -1.92
N ASN A 288 -20.80 1.95 -0.80
CA ASN A 288 -22.21 1.74 -0.56
C ASN A 288 -23.09 2.46 -1.59
N ASP A 289 -22.76 3.71 -1.93
CA ASP A 289 -23.50 4.49 -2.94
C ASP A 289 -23.41 3.86 -4.34
N ILE A 290 -22.26 3.30 -4.73
CA ILE A 290 -22.07 2.66 -6.04
C ILE A 290 -22.84 1.34 -6.16
N LEU A 291 -23.01 0.61 -5.06
CA LEU A 291 -23.68 -0.70 -5.06
C LEU A 291 -25.20 -0.62 -5.17
N ILE A 292 -25.81 0.54 -4.92
CA ILE A 292 -27.26 0.71 -5.04
C ILE A 292 -27.65 0.76 -6.52
N GLU A 293 -28.03 -0.39 -7.08
CA GLU A 293 -28.40 -0.51 -8.51
C GLU A 293 -29.73 0.18 -8.88
N ASN A 294 -30.64 0.39 -7.92
CA ASN A 294 -32.00 0.91 -8.14
C ASN A 294 -32.23 2.32 -7.58
N GLY A 295 -31.16 3.07 -7.32
CA GLY A 295 -31.24 4.43 -6.77
C GLY A 295 -31.35 5.51 -7.85
N ASP A 296 -31.77 6.71 -7.45
CA ASP A 296 -31.72 7.89 -8.32
C ASP A 296 -30.28 8.14 -8.79
N ILE A 297 -30.09 8.09 -10.11
CA ILE A 297 -28.79 8.30 -10.77
C ILE A 297 -28.41 9.79 -10.76
N TYR A 298 -29.42 10.67 -10.68
CA TYR A 298 -29.24 12.11 -10.76
C TYR A 298 -28.92 12.72 -9.39
N ALA A 299 -28.00 13.68 -9.38
CA ALA A 299 -27.70 14.47 -8.20
C ALA A 299 -28.79 15.53 -7.96
N SER A 300 -28.85 16.07 -6.74
CA SER A 300 -29.69 17.22 -6.44
C SER A 300 -29.31 18.42 -7.32
N ALA A 301 -30.32 19.17 -7.76
CA ALA A 301 -30.22 20.20 -8.79
C ALA A 301 -29.25 21.35 -8.45
N ASN A 302 -29.00 21.62 -7.16
CA ASN A 302 -28.09 22.66 -6.69
C ASN A 302 -26.92 22.04 -5.92
N ASN A 303 -25.88 21.63 -6.65
CA ASN A 303 -24.63 21.23 -6.03
C ASN A 303 -23.47 22.14 -6.50
N GLU A 304 -22.49 22.33 -5.62
CA GLU A 304 -21.36 23.27 -5.80
C GLU A 304 -20.57 23.04 -7.10
N LEU A 305 -20.59 21.83 -7.65
CA LEU A 305 -19.82 21.42 -8.83
C LEU A 305 -20.68 21.27 -10.09
N SER A 306 -21.97 21.59 -10.03
CA SER A 306 -22.94 21.41 -11.13
C SER A 306 -22.92 20.00 -11.75
N CYS A 307 -22.57 18.98 -10.95
CA CYS A 307 -22.54 17.59 -11.36
C CYS A 307 -23.96 17.05 -11.54
N LYS A 308 -24.27 16.47 -12.70
CA LYS A 308 -25.60 15.90 -12.98
C LYS A 308 -25.80 14.51 -12.35
N LEU A 309 -24.71 13.76 -12.20
CA LEU A 309 -24.74 12.38 -11.70
C LEU A 309 -24.37 12.35 -10.21
N LYS A 310 -25.16 11.62 -9.41
CA LYS A 310 -24.95 11.47 -7.97
C LYS A 310 -23.58 10.85 -7.67
N ASN A 311 -23.23 9.77 -8.37
CA ASN A 311 -22.00 9.02 -8.11
C ASN A 311 -20.74 9.81 -8.53
N THR A 312 -20.84 10.69 -9.52
CA THR A 312 -19.74 11.60 -9.89
C THR A 312 -19.50 12.63 -8.80
N LEU A 313 -20.57 13.20 -8.22
CA LEU A 313 -20.47 14.12 -7.10
C LEU A 313 -19.90 13.42 -5.85
N SER A 314 -20.34 12.19 -5.57
CA SER A 314 -19.84 11.38 -4.45
C SER A 314 -18.34 11.08 -4.62
N LEU A 315 -17.89 10.69 -5.82
CA LEU A 315 -16.47 10.48 -6.14
C LEU A 315 -15.63 11.74 -5.87
N TRP A 316 -16.11 12.90 -6.34
CA TRP A 316 -15.37 14.14 -6.13
C TRP A 316 -15.22 14.47 -4.64
N LYS A 317 -16.31 14.36 -3.88
CA LYS A 317 -16.29 14.63 -2.43
C LYS A 317 -15.35 13.69 -1.69
N THR A 318 -15.33 12.40 -2.02
CA THR A 318 -14.48 11.42 -1.36
C THR A 318 -13.00 11.61 -1.71
N ILE A 319 -12.67 11.90 -2.97
CA ILE A 319 -11.30 12.26 -3.36
C ILE A 319 -10.87 13.56 -2.69
N ALA A 320 -11.73 14.59 -2.64
CA ALA A 320 -11.41 15.85 -1.97
C ALA A 320 -11.16 15.64 -0.46
N GLN A 321 -11.90 14.74 0.19
CA GLN A 321 -11.67 14.37 1.59
C GLN A 321 -10.30 13.72 1.83
N CYS A 322 -9.77 12.92 0.89
CA CYS A 322 -8.42 12.33 1.01
C CYS A 322 -7.32 13.39 1.19
N PHE A 323 -7.49 14.56 0.60
CA PHE A 323 -6.49 15.63 0.58
C PHE A 323 -6.89 16.85 1.42
N ASN A 324 -7.92 16.71 2.26
CA ASN A 324 -8.30 17.74 3.21
C ASN A 324 -7.19 17.91 4.26
N GLU A 325 -6.88 19.15 4.64
CA GLU A 325 -5.88 19.47 5.66
C GLU A 325 -6.13 18.75 7.00
N ASP A 326 -7.37 18.44 7.37
CA ASP A 326 -7.74 17.74 8.62
C ASP A 326 -7.67 16.20 8.53
N VAL A 327 -7.32 15.67 7.36
CA VAL A 327 -7.25 14.22 7.10
C VAL A 327 -5.88 13.83 6.56
N TYR A 328 -5.29 14.66 5.71
CA TYR A 328 -4.07 14.34 5.00
C TYR A 328 -2.83 14.41 5.92
N ILE A 329 -1.94 13.44 5.75
CA ILE A 329 -0.63 13.34 6.41
C ILE A 329 0.41 13.05 5.32
N ASP A 330 1.46 13.86 5.24
CA ASP A 330 2.48 13.78 4.17
C ASP A 330 3.16 12.41 4.07
N GLN A 331 3.38 11.75 5.21
CA GLN A 331 4.01 10.43 5.30
C GLN A 331 3.12 9.30 4.74
N LEU A 332 1.84 9.58 4.51
CA LEU A 332 0.85 8.67 3.92
C LEU A 332 0.42 9.11 2.51
N ALA A 333 1.15 10.03 1.89
CA ALA A 333 0.82 10.57 0.57
C ALA A 333 0.62 9.48 -0.49
N ASP A 334 1.49 8.47 -0.50
CA ASP A 334 1.42 7.31 -1.39
C ASP A 334 0.12 6.52 -1.18
N GLN A 335 -0.31 6.34 0.08
CA GLN A 335 -1.52 5.61 0.43
C GLN A 335 -2.79 6.37 0.04
N PHE A 336 -2.84 7.69 0.30
CA PHE A 336 -3.97 8.54 -0.11
C PHE A 336 -4.07 8.67 -1.65
N LEU A 337 -2.94 8.74 -2.34
CA LEU A 337 -2.91 8.72 -3.81
C LEU A 337 -3.41 7.39 -4.35
N LYS A 338 -2.94 6.27 -3.78
CA LYS A 338 -3.40 4.93 -4.14
C LYS A 338 -4.91 4.77 -3.93
N LEU A 339 -5.44 5.23 -2.79
CA LEU A 339 -6.89 5.22 -2.53
C LEU A 339 -7.66 6.01 -3.60
N SER A 340 -7.19 7.21 -3.93
CA SER A 340 -7.82 8.06 -4.95
C SER A 340 -7.88 7.36 -6.32
N MET A 341 -6.80 6.67 -6.71
CA MET A 341 -6.76 5.88 -7.94
C MET A 341 -7.70 4.67 -7.90
N MET A 342 -7.81 4.00 -6.75
CA MET A 342 -8.75 2.89 -6.57
C MET A 342 -10.21 3.36 -6.70
N LEU A 343 -10.56 4.49 -6.08
CA LEU A 343 -11.90 5.09 -6.18
C LEU A 343 -12.24 5.46 -7.62
N LEU A 344 -11.29 6.06 -8.34
CA LEU A 344 -11.46 6.40 -9.76
C LEU A 344 -11.66 5.15 -10.63
N SER A 345 -10.84 4.12 -10.43
CA SER A 345 -10.97 2.84 -11.14
C SER A 345 -12.34 2.20 -10.90
N ARG A 346 -12.81 2.22 -9.65
CA ARG A 346 -14.14 1.72 -9.27
C ARG A 346 -15.26 2.48 -9.98
N TYR A 347 -15.18 3.81 -9.98
CA TYR A 347 -16.12 4.67 -10.69
C TYR A 347 -16.16 4.39 -12.19
N LEU A 348 -14.99 4.28 -12.84
CA LEU A 348 -14.91 4.00 -14.28
C LEU A 348 -15.57 2.66 -14.65
N ARG A 349 -15.37 1.64 -13.80
CA ARG A 349 -16.03 0.34 -13.97
C ARG A 349 -17.54 0.47 -13.85
N TRP A 350 -18.04 1.13 -12.79
CA TRP A 350 -19.47 1.39 -12.61
C TRP A 350 -20.05 2.13 -13.82
N PHE A 351 -19.42 3.23 -14.24
CA PHE A 351 -19.87 4.05 -15.36
C PHE A 351 -19.99 3.24 -16.66
N LYS A 352 -18.98 2.41 -16.97
CA LYS A 352 -19.01 1.55 -18.15
C LYS A 352 -20.18 0.55 -18.12
N ILE A 353 -20.40 -0.10 -16.98
CA ILE A 353 -21.50 -1.08 -16.82
C ILE A 353 -22.85 -0.38 -16.95
N THR A 354 -23.05 0.74 -16.26
CA THR A 354 -24.29 1.51 -16.27
C THR A 354 -24.60 2.05 -17.67
N LEU A 355 -23.60 2.58 -18.36
CA LEU A 355 -23.75 3.06 -19.74
C LEU A 355 -24.13 1.92 -20.69
N GLN A 356 -23.53 0.74 -20.54
CA GLN A 356 -23.87 -0.41 -21.37
C GLN A 356 -25.30 -0.91 -21.10
N LYS A 357 -25.71 -0.98 -19.82
CA LYS A 357 -27.07 -1.34 -19.43
C LYS A 357 -28.09 -0.35 -20.02
N SER A 358 -27.86 0.95 -19.91
CA SER A 358 -28.79 1.98 -20.41
C SER A 358 -28.89 1.98 -21.94
N VAL A 359 -27.78 1.78 -22.65
CA VAL A 359 -27.79 1.63 -24.11
C VAL A 359 -28.59 0.40 -24.52
N GLU A 360 -28.45 -0.72 -23.81
CA GLU A 360 -29.19 -1.95 -24.12
C GLU A 360 -30.69 -1.81 -23.84
N GLU A 361 -31.06 -1.12 -22.76
CA GLU A 361 -32.44 -0.81 -22.44
C GLU A 361 -33.09 0.06 -23.53
N VAL A 362 -32.43 1.15 -23.94
CA VAL A 362 -32.91 2.03 -25.02
C VAL A 362 -33.02 1.26 -26.34
N LYS A 363 -32.04 0.42 -26.67
CA LYS A 363 -32.10 -0.46 -27.85
C LYS A 363 -33.32 -1.38 -27.79
N SER A 364 -33.57 -2.02 -26.65
CA SER A 364 -34.72 -2.91 -26.46
C SER A 364 -36.05 -2.17 -26.64
N VAL A 365 -36.18 -0.97 -26.06
CA VAL A 365 -37.37 -0.12 -26.24
C VAL A 365 -37.58 0.25 -27.71
N LEU A 366 -36.53 0.68 -28.40
CA LEU A 366 -36.60 1.03 -29.82
C LEU A 366 -36.93 -0.18 -30.71
N LYS A 367 -36.31 -1.34 -30.46
CA LYS A 367 -36.63 -2.61 -31.14
C LYS A 367 -38.11 -2.93 -30.99
N ASN A 368 -38.63 -2.91 -29.76
CA ASN A 368 -40.03 -3.20 -29.49
C ASN A 368 -40.99 -2.22 -30.18
N TYR A 369 -40.64 -0.93 -30.19
CA TYR A 369 -41.44 0.10 -30.88
C TYR A 369 -41.49 -0.14 -32.39
N LEU A 370 -40.35 -0.43 -33.03
CA LEU A 370 -40.27 -0.75 -34.47
C LEU A 370 -41.07 -2.00 -34.82
N ILE A 371 -40.96 -3.06 -34.00
CA ILE A 371 -41.73 -4.30 -34.18
C ILE A 371 -43.23 -4.01 -34.13
N THR A 372 -43.69 -3.23 -33.14
CA THR A 372 -45.11 -2.91 -32.96
C THR A 372 -45.65 -2.09 -34.11
N ILE A 373 -44.96 -1.02 -34.54
CA ILE A 373 -45.42 -0.18 -35.66
C ILE A 373 -45.57 -0.99 -36.94
N LYS A 374 -44.55 -1.79 -37.30
CA LYS A 374 -44.57 -2.55 -38.54
C LYS A 374 -45.55 -3.71 -38.51
N PHE A 375 -45.75 -4.30 -37.34
CA PHE A 375 -46.85 -5.25 -37.12
C PHE A 375 -48.21 -4.59 -37.35
N GLU A 376 -48.47 -3.42 -36.76
CA GLU A 376 -49.76 -2.72 -36.89
C GLU A 376 -50.06 -2.28 -38.33
N GLU A 377 -49.08 -1.72 -39.05
CA GLU A 377 -49.21 -1.33 -40.46
C GLU A 377 -49.65 -2.51 -41.34
N SER A 378 -48.98 -3.67 -41.19
CA SER A 378 -49.32 -4.88 -41.96
C SER A 378 -50.62 -5.54 -41.50
N SER A 379 -50.87 -5.57 -40.19
CA SER A 379 -52.08 -6.13 -39.56
C SER A 379 -53.36 -5.49 -40.08
N LEU A 380 -53.36 -4.16 -40.25
CA LEU A 380 -54.51 -3.41 -40.76
C LEU A 380 -54.95 -3.91 -42.14
N HIS A 381 -53.99 -4.22 -43.01
CA HIS A 381 -54.28 -4.75 -44.34
C HIS A 381 -54.76 -6.20 -44.30
N LEU A 382 -54.17 -7.04 -43.43
CA LEU A 382 -54.54 -8.46 -43.31
C LEU A 382 -55.98 -8.70 -42.88
N GLN A 383 -56.58 -7.80 -42.10
CA GLN A 383 -58.00 -7.90 -41.71
C GLN A 383 -58.96 -7.99 -42.92
N ASN A 384 -58.55 -7.49 -44.08
CA ASN A 384 -59.33 -7.53 -45.31
C ASN A 384 -59.51 -8.94 -45.90
N VAL A 385 -58.80 -9.96 -45.40
CA VAL A 385 -59.06 -11.37 -45.75
C VAL A 385 -60.52 -11.77 -45.46
N GLY A 386 -61.14 -11.16 -44.44
CA GLY A 386 -62.56 -11.36 -44.11
C GLY A 386 -63.53 -10.87 -45.20
N ALA A 387 -63.08 -10.05 -46.15
CA ALA A 387 -63.89 -9.60 -47.28
C ALA A 387 -63.93 -10.61 -48.43
N ILE A 388 -62.99 -11.56 -48.51
CA ILE A 388 -62.88 -12.54 -49.61
C ILE A 388 -64.18 -13.34 -49.81
N PRO A 389 -64.84 -13.87 -48.76
CA PRO A 389 -66.11 -14.59 -48.95
C PRO A 389 -67.19 -13.74 -49.62
N ARG A 390 -67.25 -12.44 -49.33
CA ARG A 390 -68.24 -11.53 -49.95
C ARG A 390 -67.94 -11.28 -51.44
N LEU A 391 -66.68 -11.37 -51.85
CA LEU A 391 -66.27 -11.13 -53.23
C LEU A 391 -66.67 -12.25 -54.20
N TYR A 392 -66.84 -13.48 -53.70
CA TYR A 392 -67.14 -14.64 -54.54
C TYR A 392 -68.57 -15.18 -54.34
N ARG A 393 -69.11 -15.15 -53.11
CA ARG A 393 -70.46 -15.66 -52.83
C ARG A 393 -71.51 -14.98 -53.72
N ARG A 394 -72.23 -15.78 -54.51
CA ARG A 394 -73.33 -15.32 -55.39
C ARG A 394 -72.89 -14.22 -56.38
N THR A 395 -71.64 -14.25 -56.81
CA THR A 395 -71.13 -13.36 -57.86
C THR A 395 -70.76 -14.17 -59.09
N ASN A 396 -70.98 -13.62 -60.29
CA ASN A 396 -70.51 -14.23 -61.54
C ASN A 396 -69.02 -13.97 -61.80
N ARG A 397 -68.22 -13.73 -60.75
CA ARG A 397 -66.78 -13.54 -60.90
C ARG A 397 -66.10 -14.82 -61.36
N SER A 398 -65.17 -14.67 -62.29
CA SER A 398 -64.29 -15.74 -62.76
C SER A 398 -63.38 -16.24 -61.62
N ALA A 399 -62.82 -17.44 -61.79
CA ALA A 399 -61.86 -18.00 -60.85
C ALA A 399 -60.69 -17.03 -60.60
N PRO A 400 -60.13 -17.02 -59.36
CA PRO A 400 -58.98 -16.21 -59.00
C PRO A 400 -57.74 -16.59 -59.83
N LYS A 401 -56.90 -15.60 -60.17
CA LYS A 401 -55.68 -15.78 -60.98
C LYS A 401 -54.42 -15.21 -60.33
N ASP A 402 -54.58 -14.21 -59.46
CA ASP A 402 -53.50 -13.48 -58.81
C ASP A 402 -53.83 -13.21 -57.35
N ALA A 403 -52.82 -12.85 -56.56
CA ALA A 403 -53.00 -12.45 -55.17
C ALA A 403 -53.80 -11.15 -55.04
N SER A 404 -54.56 -11.04 -53.95
CA SER A 404 -55.40 -9.89 -53.63
C SER A 404 -54.58 -8.63 -53.37
N THR A 405 -55.12 -7.46 -53.73
CA THR A 405 -54.47 -6.16 -53.50
C THR A 405 -54.13 -5.91 -52.02
N TYR A 406 -54.99 -6.35 -51.10
CA TYR A 406 -54.71 -6.19 -49.66
C TYR A 406 -53.45 -6.96 -49.24
N MET A 407 -53.15 -8.11 -49.87
CA MET A 407 -51.99 -8.92 -49.54
C MET A 407 -50.69 -8.24 -50.00
N ILE A 408 -50.71 -7.61 -51.18
CA ILE A 408 -49.59 -6.82 -51.69
C ILE A 408 -49.28 -5.67 -50.73
N GLU A 409 -50.31 -4.94 -50.29
CA GLU A 409 -50.15 -3.84 -49.34
C GLU A 409 -49.79 -4.34 -47.92
N ALA A 410 -50.23 -5.53 -47.50
CA ALA A 410 -49.90 -6.10 -46.20
C ALA A 410 -48.41 -6.45 -46.04
N VAL A 411 -47.76 -6.93 -47.11
CA VAL A 411 -46.35 -7.37 -47.05
C VAL A 411 -45.37 -6.20 -47.27
N LYS A 412 -45.83 -5.14 -47.94
CA LYS A 412 -45.02 -3.97 -48.33
C LYS A 412 -44.32 -3.24 -47.16
N PRO A 413 -44.95 -3.00 -45.98
CA PRO A 413 -44.26 -2.43 -44.83
C PRO A 413 -43.00 -3.20 -44.42
N ILE A 414 -43.05 -4.53 -44.46
CA ILE A 414 -41.95 -5.42 -44.05
C ILE A 414 -40.85 -5.41 -45.11
N ILE A 415 -41.20 -5.46 -46.39
CA ILE A 415 -40.23 -5.40 -47.49
C ILE A 415 -39.49 -4.06 -47.50
N ASN A 416 -40.23 -2.96 -47.33
CA ASN A 416 -39.63 -1.63 -47.29
C ASN A 416 -38.70 -1.49 -46.07
N PHE A 417 -39.14 -1.96 -44.89
CA PHE A 417 -38.28 -2.01 -43.71
C PHE A 417 -37.01 -2.84 -43.94
N HIS A 418 -37.11 -4.02 -44.58
CA HIS A 418 -35.94 -4.82 -44.92
C HIS A 418 -34.97 -4.06 -45.84
N LYS A 419 -35.49 -3.38 -46.87
CA LYS A 419 -34.66 -2.66 -47.85
C LYS A 419 -34.00 -1.40 -47.27
N GLU A 420 -34.78 -0.56 -46.58
CA GLU A 420 -34.31 0.73 -46.07
C GLU A 420 -33.29 0.58 -44.94
N PHE A 421 -33.49 -0.41 -44.05
CA PHE A 421 -32.67 -0.57 -42.86
C PHE A 421 -31.54 -1.60 -43.00
N LYS A 422 -31.37 -2.21 -44.18
CA LYS A 422 -30.34 -3.23 -44.44
C LYS A 422 -28.93 -2.75 -44.18
N SER A 423 -28.61 -1.54 -44.63
CA SER A 423 -27.28 -0.94 -44.49
C SER A 423 -27.04 -0.37 -43.10
N VAL A 424 -28.10 -0.04 -42.34
CA VAL A 424 -28.03 0.74 -41.10
C VAL A 424 -28.03 -0.15 -39.85
N ILE A 425 -28.83 -1.22 -39.82
CA ILE A 425 -29.10 -1.99 -38.59
C ILE A 425 -28.46 -3.40 -38.63
N GLN A 426 -28.09 -3.90 -39.83
CA GLN A 426 -27.35 -5.16 -40.08
C GLN A 426 -27.77 -6.31 -39.15
N ASN A 427 -26.96 -6.65 -38.13
CA ASN A 427 -27.16 -7.81 -37.27
C ASN A 427 -28.44 -7.76 -36.43
N GLU A 428 -28.87 -6.58 -36.01
CA GLU A 428 -30.08 -6.40 -35.19
C GLU A 428 -31.37 -6.44 -36.04
N GLN A 429 -31.23 -6.30 -37.36
CA GLN A 429 -32.36 -6.24 -38.29
C GLN A 429 -33.03 -7.60 -38.42
N ASP A 430 -32.25 -8.68 -38.43
CA ASP A 430 -32.75 -10.05 -38.56
C ASP A 430 -33.62 -10.45 -37.37
N GLU A 431 -33.24 -10.05 -36.16
CA GLU A 431 -34.02 -10.29 -34.95
C GLU A 431 -35.36 -9.52 -34.99
N ILE A 432 -35.33 -8.25 -35.38
CA ILE A 432 -36.54 -7.42 -35.52
C ILE A 432 -37.47 -8.01 -36.59
N LEU A 433 -36.92 -8.35 -37.76
CA LEU A 433 -37.67 -8.94 -38.88
C LEU A 433 -38.27 -10.29 -38.49
N ASN A 434 -37.53 -11.15 -37.79
CA ASN A 434 -38.03 -12.43 -37.32
C ASN A 434 -39.25 -12.25 -36.39
N ASN A 435 -39.16 -11.31 -35.44
CA ASN A 435 -40.26 -11.02 -34.52
C ASN A 435 -41.49 -10.45 -35.26
N ILE A 436 -41.29 -9.53 -36.21
CA ILE A 436 -42.36 -8.98 -37.05
C ILE A 436 -43.04 -10.10 -37.86
N ILE A 437 -42.28 -10.85 -38.65
CA ILE A 437 -42.81 -11.89 -39.53
C ILE A 437 -43.51 -12.97 -38.73
N THR A 438 -42.95 -13.40 -37.60
CA THR A 438 -43.59 -14.40 -36.73
C THR A 438 -44.93 -13.92 -36.19
N ARG A 439 -45.01 -12.67 -35.69
CA ARG A 439 -46.28 -12.11 -35.18
C ARG A 439 -47.33 -11.96 -36.28
N ILE A 440 -46.95 -11.42 -37.43
CA ILE A 440 -47.85 -11.22 -38.57
C ILE A 440 -48.34 -12.55 -39.13
N THR A 441 -47.46 -13.55 -39.24
CA THR A 441 -47.83 -14.88 -39.73
C THR A 441 -48.81 -15.57 -38.80
N LYS A 442 -48.61 -15.48 -37.48
CA LYS A 442 -49.57 -16.02 -36.49
C LYS A 442 -50.93 -15.32 -36.58
N GLN A 443 -50.94 -14.00 -36.72
CA GLN A 443 -52.19 -13.26 -36.89
C GLN A 443 -52.90 -13.65 -38.19
N TYR A 444 -52.16 -13.75 -39.29
CA TYR A 444 -52.73 -14.12 -40.58
C TYR A 444 -53.29 -15.54 -40.58
N LEU A 445 -52.58 -16.48 -39.96
CA LEU A 445 -53.06 -17.85 -39.74
C LEU A 445 -54.40 -17.86 -38.99
N SER A 446 -54.53 -17.11 -37.89
CA SER A 446 -55.79 -17.00 -37.14
C SER A 446 -56.92 -16.46 -38.02
N LEU A 447 -56.68 -15.38 -38.76
CA LEU A 447 -57.68 -14.77 -39.63
C LEU A 447 -58.12 -15.72 -40.76
N VAL A 448 -57.17 -16.45 -41.36
CA VAL A 448 -57.46 -17.44 -42.40
C VAL A 448 -58.29 -18.59 -41.83
N GLN A 449 -57.92 -19.12 -40.66
CA GLN A 449 -58.68 -20.17 -39.98
C GLN A 449 -60.10 -19.72 -39.67
N GLU A 450 -60.29 -18.50 -39.16
CA GLU A 450 -61.62 -17.92 -38.90
C GLU A 450 -62.46 -17.83 -40.18
N VAL A 451 -61.88 -17.34 -41.28
CA VAL A 451 -62.56 -17.22 -42.57
C VAL A 451 -62.92 -18.59 -43.15
N LEU A 452 -61.99 -19.54 -43.16
CA LEU A 452 -62.24 -20.89 -43.68
C LEU A 452 -63.29 -21.62 -42.85
N MET A 453 -63.23 -21.54 -41.51
CA MET A 453 -64.25 -22.13 -40.63
C MET A 453 -65.64 -21.50 -40.85
N SER A 454 -65.69 -20.18 -41.03
CA SER A 454 -66.92 -19.45 -41.40
C SER A 454 -67.50 -19.97 -42.72
N VAL A 455 -66.66 -20.14 -43.74
CA VAL A 455 -67.06 -20.63 -45.07
C VAL A 455 -67.56 -22.07 -45.00
N CYS A 456 -66.84 -22.98 -44.32
CA CYS A 456 -67.27 -24.36 -44.09
C CYS A 456 -68.66 -24.44 -43.46
N LYS A 457 -68.88 -23.71 -42.34
CA LYS A 457 -70.17 -23.70 -41.63
C LYS A 457 -71.32 -23.21 -42.52
N THR A 458 -71.08 -22.19 -43.33
CA THR A 458 -72.10 -21.67 -44.26
C THR A 458 -72.42 -22.66 -45.37
N GLU A 459 -71.42 -23.35 -45.93
CA GLU A 459 -71.62 -24.35 -46.98
C GLU A 459 -72.30 -25.61 -46.46
N GLU A 460 -71.93 -26.11 -45.28
CA GLU A 460 -72.63 -27.22 -44.62
C GLU A 460 -74.10 -26.87 -44.35
N SER A 461 -74.38 -25.64 -43.94
CA SER A 461 -75.76 -25.15 -43.74
C SER A 461 -76.54 -25.12 -45.06
N LEU A 462 -75.90 -24.66 -46.15
CA LEU A 462 -76.49 -24.66 -47.50
C LEU A 462 -76.70 -26.08 -48.03
N ARG A 463 -75.77 -27.01 -47.80
CA ARG A 463 -75.92 -28.43 -48.16
C ARG A 463 -77.06 -29.09 -47.40
N ARG A 464 -77.19 -28.84 -46.09
CA ARG A 464 -78.32 -29.33 -45.26
C ARG A 464 -79.67 -28.75 -45.71
N LEU A 465 -79.70 -27.50 -46.16
CA LEU A 465 -80.91 -26.86 -46.68
C LEU A 465 -81.29 -27.43 -48.06
N LYS A 466 -80.30 -27.62 -48.96
CA LYS A 466 -80.50 -28.30 -50.25
C LYS A 466 -80.97 -29.75 -50.07
N SER A 467 -80.37 -30.52 -49.15
CA SER A 467 -80.79 -31.90 -48.87
C SER A 467 -82.19 -32.00 -48.28
N ARG A 468 -82.68 -30.97 -47.59
CA ARG A 468 -84.07 -30.90 -47.10
C ARG A 468 -85.08 -30.61 -48.21
N ASN A 469 -84.66 -29.94 -49.29
CA ASN A 469 -85.48 -29.67 -50.48
C ASN A 469 -85.45 -30.82 -51.51
N ILE A 470 -84.45 -31.70 -51.46
CA ILE A 470 -84.29 -32.83 -52.42
C ILE A 470 -85.32 -33.96 -52.19
N ASN A 471 -86.12 -33.93 -51.11
CA ASN A 471 -87.25 -34.84 -50.93
C ASN A 471 -88.48 -34.51 -51.81
N SER A 472 -88.38 -33.55 -52.72
CA SER A 472 -89.34 -33.32 -53.79
C SER A 472 -88.59 -32.98 -55.07
N SER A 473 -88.71 -33.85 -56.07
CA SER A 473 -88.21 -33.74 -57.45
C SER A 473 -86.82 -34.33 -57.69
N GLU A 474 -86.81 -35.58 -58.16
CA GLU A 474 -85.75 -36.13 -59.01
C GLU A 474 -85.74 -35.38 -60.35
N GLU A 475 -84.61 -34.77 -60.71
CA GLU A 475 -84.23 -34.63 -62.12
C GLU A 475 -82.72 -34.40 -62.23
N SER A 476 -82.11 -35.21 -63.08
CA SER A 476 -80.70 -35.22 -63.45
C SER A 476 -80.32 -33.96 -64.24
N SER A 477 -79.27 -33.26 -63.78
CA SER A 477 -78.58 -32.28 -64.62
C SER A 477 -77.07 -32.49 -64.55
N THR A 478 -76.51 -32.49 -65.75
CA THR A 478 -75.11 -32.66 -66.13
C THR A 478 -74.17 -31.73 -65.36
N GLN A 479 -73.17 -32.32 -64.70
CA GLN A 479 -72.06 -31.60 -64.08
C GLN A 479 -71.19 -30.93 -65.17
N SER A 480 -71.50 -29.67 -65.49
CA SER A 480 -70.48 -28.77 -66.05
C SER A 480 -69.57 -28.31 -64.91
N ASP A 481 -68.27 -28.36 -65.19
CA ASP A 481 -67.10 -28.13 -64.34
C ASP A 481 -66.98 -26.66 -63.84
N THR A 482 -68.05 -26.15 -63.23
CA THR A 482 -68.13 -24.79 -62.69
C THR A 482 -67.75 -24.84 -61.21
N MET A 483 -66.49 -24.50 -60.94
CA MET A 483 -65.90 -24.31 -59.62
C MET A 483 -66.88 -23.64 -58.63
N SER A 484 -67.18 -24.31 -57.52
CA SER A 484 -68.06 -23.80 -56.46
C SER A 484 -67.51 -22.51 -55.84
N ASP A 485 -68.39 -21.62 -55.34
CA ASP A 485 -68.01 -20.39 -54.65
C ASP A 485 -67.06 -20.69 -53.46
N GLU A 486 -67.26 -21.80 -52.75
CA GLU A 486 -66.34 -22.30 -51.72
C GLU A 486 -64.93 -22.55 -52.28
N MET A 487 -64.85 -23.23 -53.41
CA MET A 487 -63.59 -23.59 -54.04
C MET A 487 -62.88 -22.32 -54.55
N LYS A 488 -63.61 -21.33 -55.08
CA LYS A 488 -63.07 -20.02 -55.47
C LYS A 488 -62.48 -19.25 -54.28
N ILE A 489 -63.15 -19.29 -53.12
CA ILE A 489 -62.66 -18.63 -51.89
C ILE A 489 -61.38 -19.30 -51.38
N ARG A 490 -61.35 -20.64 -51.32
CA ARG A 490 -60.15 -21.39 -50.92
C ARG A 490 -58.97 -21.16 -51.86
N GLU A 491 -59.23 -21.15 -53.17
CA GLU A 491 -58.18 -20.89 -54.16
C GLU A 491 -57.67 -19.44 -54.09
N GLN A 492 -58.51 -18.43 -53.83
CA GLN A 492 -58.01 -17.05 -53.63
C GLN A 492 -57.13 -16.94 -52.38
N ILE A 493 -57.54 -17.55 -51.26
CA ILE A 493 -56.73 -17.59 -50.04
C ILE A 493 -55.39 -18.29 -50.30
N LYS A 494 -55.39 -19.37 -51.08
CA LYS A 494 -54.17 -20.08 -51.48
C LYS A 494 -53.22 -19.21 -52.32
N TYR A 495 -53.74 -18.42 -53.27
CA TYR A 495 -52.92 -17.43 -54.00
C TYR A 495 -52.37 -16.33 -53.07
N ASP A 496 -53.18 -15.85 -52.13
CA ASP A 496 -52.76 -14.82 -51.16
C ASP A 496 -51.66 -15.35 -50.22
N VAL A 497 -51.82 -16.57 -49.68
CA VAL A 497 -50.81 -17.23 -48.85
C VAL A 497 -49.55 -17.53 -49.65
N ALA A 498 -49.67 -18.01 -50.89
CA ALA A 498 -48.51 -18.27 -51.74
C ALA A 498 -47.68 -16.98 -51.98
N TYR A 499 -48.34 -15.84 -52.21
CA TYR A 499 -47.67 -14.55 -52.36
C TYR A 499 -47.01 -14.09 -51.05
N PHE A 500 -47.71 -14.22 -49.91
CA PHE A 500 -47.16 -13.91 -48.59
C PHE A 500 -45.86 -14.70 -48.32
N LEU A 501 -45.89 -16.01 -48.59
CA LEU A 501 -44.75 -16.90 -48.42
C LEU A 501 -43.62 -16.54 -49.38
N ASP A 502 -43.88 -16.36 -50.68
CA ASP A 502 -42.85 -16.00 -51.67
C ASP A 502 -42.05 -14.76 -51.23
N LYS A 503 -42.75 -13.74 -50.74
CA LYS A 503 -42.12 -12.46 -50.36
C LYS A 503 -41.42 -12.48 -49.02
N LEU A 504 -41.94 -13.20 -48.03
CA LEU A 504 -41.39 -13.17 -46.66
C LEU A 504 -40.47 -14.34 -46.32
N TYR A 505 -40.54 -15.46 -47.05
CA TYR A 505 -39.71 -16.63 -46.74
C TYR A 505 -38.21 -16.37 -46.93
N SER A 506 -37.86 -15.55 -47.93
CA SER A 506 -36.48 -15.13 -48.20
C SER A 506 -35.91 -14.18 -47.14
N ILE A 507 -36.79 -13.42 -46.46
CA ILE A 507 -36.43 -12.43 -45.42
C ILE A 507 -36.50 -13.05 -44.02
N GLY A 508 -37.35 -14.07 -43.84
CA GLY A 508 -37.58 -14.72 -42.56
C GLY A 508 -36.41 -15.60 -42.09
N SER A 509 -36.20 -15.61 -40.77
CA SER A 509 -35.31 -16.56 -40.09
C SER A 509 -35.96 -17.96 -39.95
N PRO A 510 -35.22 -19.00 -39.54
CA PRO A 510 -35.76 -20.36 -39.38
C PRO A 510 -37.05 -20.44 -38.55
N THR A 511 -37.13 -19.71 -37.43
CA THR A 511 -38.30 -19.70 -36.55
C THR A 511 -39.55 -19.10 -37.23
N SER A 512 -39.36 -17.99 -37.97
CA SER A 512 -40.46 -17.42 -38.74
C SER A 512 -40.89 -18.33 -39.90
N ARG A 513 -39.95 -19.08 -40.50
CA ARG A 513 -40.24 -20.06 -41.57
C ARG A 513 -41.08 -21.22 -41.07
N GLU A 514 -40.81 -21.75 -39.89
CA GLU A 514 -41.66 -22.78 -39.27
C GLU A 514 -43.10 -22.29 -39.10
N THR A 515 -43.27 -21.05 -38.65
CA THR A 515 -44.60 -20.44 -38.49
C THR A 515 -45.30 -20.26 -39.84
N MET A 516 -44.54 -19.88 -40.88
CA MET A 516 -45.02 -19.75 -42.26
C MET A 516 -45.39 -21.11 -42.88
N ASP A 517 -44.66 -22.18 -42.53
CA ASP A 517 -44.97 -23.53 -42.99
C ASP A 517 -46.28 -24.06 -42.38
N LEU A 518 -46.64 -23.65 -41.15
CA LEU A 518 -47.96 -23.94 -40.57
C LEU A 518 -49.08 -23.24 -41.37
N LEU A 519 -48.89 -21.98 -41.74
CA LEU A 519 -49.82 -21.25 -42.60
C LEU A 519 -49.98 -21.91 -43.98
N LYS A 520 -48.89 -22.40 -44.55
CA LYS A 520 -48.92 -23.16 -45.80
C LYS A 520 -49.74 -24.45 -45.68
N LYS A 521 -49.61 -25.19 -44.57
CA LYS A 521 -50.35 -26.43 -44.33
C LYS A 521 -51.86 -26.21 -44.18
N GLU A 522 -52.29 -25.10 -43.58
CA GLU A 522 -53.71 -24.77 -43.40
C GLU A 522 -54.43 -24.46 -44.74
N THR A 523 -53.67 -24.07 -45.76
CA THR A 523 -54.19 -23.59 -47.05
C THR A 523 -53.84 -24.50 -48.23
N SER A 524 -53.12 -25.59 -47.97
CA SER A 524 -52.87 -26.70 -48.91
C SER A 524 -54.04 -27.66 -48.91
#